data_AF-A0A965EZR0-F1
#
_entry.id   AF-A0A965EZR0-F1
#
_cell.length_a   1.000
_cell.length_b   1.000
_cell.length_c   1.000
_cell.angle_alpha   90.00
_cell.angle_beta   90.00
_cell.angle_gamma   90.00
#
_symmetry.space_group_name_H-M   'P 1'
#
loop_
_entity.id
_entity.type
_entity.pdbx_description
1 polymer ?
#
loop_
_entity_poly.entity_id
_entity_poly.type
_entity_poly.pdbx_seq_one_letter_code
_entity_poly.pdbx_strand_id
1 'polypeptide(L)'
;AIAEAYPNSPGWQATATAPFKSATKWSGASFGAQGNWVIGAPDVLLDPDSPVAEQAEQIGARGLRVLLLASCEHPVDSPVAPGRVTPVALVVLEQRIRPDARDTLEYFASQNVEIKVISGDNAVSVGAVADSLGLHGETLDARRLPDEPDALAETMETCTTFGRVRPDQKRSMVHALQAREHTVAMTGDGVNDVLALKDADIGVAMGSGSPASRAVAQIVLLDNKFATLPYVVGEGRRVIGNIERVSNLFLTKTVYSVLLALAVGLAGVGAKLLGTDPLLYPFQPIHVTIAAWFTIGIPAFVLSLAPNNERARPGFVRRVMTSALPSGAVIGATTFASYLIAYRGSDADTVQQNQASTAALITLLIGALWVLAVVARPYQWWRVGLVAVSAVAYVVIFSLPLARRTFLLDPSNPEVTSAALGLGLLAAVLIEAVWWIQGRLLGEPRNLWRTGP
;
A
#
# COMPACT_ATOMS: atom_id res chain seq x y z
N ALA A 1 -34.69 -11.75 11.53
CA ALA A 1 -34.76 -13.20 11.28
C ALA A 1 -35.88 -13.87 12.05
N ILE A 2 -35.72 -14.27 13.33
CA ILE A 2 -36.79 -15.01 14.06
C ILE A 2 -38.08 -14.19 14.15
N ALA A 3 -38.00 -12.92 14.56
CA ALA A 3 -39.17 -12.03 14.64
C ALA A 3 -39.81 -11.72 13.27
N GLU A 4 -39.03 -11.77 12.18
CA GLU A 4 -39.56 -11.57 10.82
C GLU A 4 -40.30 -12.82 10.33
N ALA A 5 -39.78 -14.02 10.66
CA ALA A 5 -40.40 -15.29 10.31
C ALA A 5 -41.67 -15.58 11.13
N TYR A 6 -41.71 -15.12 12.39
CA TYR A 6 -42.82 -15.33 13.31
C TYR A 6 -43.34 -13.99 13.87
N PRO A 7 -44.09 -13.21 13.08
CA PRO A 7 -44.52 -11.87 13.47
C PRO A 7 -45.67 -11.87 14.50
N ASN A 8 -46.38 -12.98 14.65
CA ASN A 8 -47.54 -13.08 15.53
C ASN A 8 -47.10 -13.32 16.97
N SER A 9 -47.32 -12.33 17.84
CA SER A 9 -47.08 -12.48 19.28
C SER A 9 -48.22 -13.25 19.95
N PRO A 10 -47.92 -14.24 20.82
CA PRO A 10 -48.93 -14.97 21.57
C PRO A 10 -49.57 -14.12 22.71
N GLY A 11 -49.17 -12.86 22.87
CA GLY A 11 -49.72 -11.95 23.89
C GLY A 11 -49.24 -12.25 25.32
N TRP A 12 -48.21 -13.09 25.48
CA TRP A 12 -47.63 -13.39 26.79
C TRP A 12 -46.86 -12.18 27.34
N GLN A 13 -47.07 -11.86 28.61
CA GLN A 13 -46.32 -10.81 29.29
C GLN A 13 -45.08 -11.39 29.98
N ALA A 14 -43.92 -10.79 29.71
CA ALA A 14 -42.68 -11.19 30.36
C ALA A 14 -42.69 -10.73 31.82
N THR A 15 -42.54 -11.67 32.76
CA THR A 15 -42.40 -11.39 34.18
C THR A 15 -40.95 -11.11 34.57
N ALA A 16 -39.99 -11.68 33.83
CA ALA A 16 -38.56 -11.41 33.98
C ALA A 16 -37.84 -11.58 32.64
N THR A 17 -36.71 -10.88 32.47
CA THR A 17 -35.89 -10.95 31.25
C THR A 17 -34.42 -10.99 31.61
N ALA A 18 -33.67 -11.89 30.98
CA ALA A 18 -32.22 -11.97 31.08
C ALA A 18 -31.61 -11.56 29.73
N PRO A 19 -30.91 -10.41 29.65
CA PRO A 19 -30.23 -10.01 28.43
C PRO A 19 -29.08 -10.97 28.11
N PHE A 20 -28.72 -11.06 26.82
CA PHE A 20 -27.59 -11.87 26.39
C PHE A 20 -26.29 -11.40 27.07
N LYS A 21 -25.52 -12.34 27.62
CA LYS A 21 -24.18 -12.10 28.15
C LYS A 21 -23.19 -13.01 27.43
N SER A 22 -22.10 -12.45 26.89
CA SER A 22 -21.07 -13.24 26.19
C SER A 22 -20.43 -14.33 27.07
N ALA A 23 -20.39 -14.12 28.39
CA ALA A 23 -19.89 -15.09 29.36
C ALA A 23 -20.76 -16.35 29.46
N THR A 24 -22.10 -16.20 29.40
CA THR A 24 -23.06 -17.31 29.54
C THR A 24 -23.61 -17.80 28.20
N LYS A 25 -23.48 -17.01 27.13
CA LYS A 25 -23.90 -17.33 25.75
C LYS A 25 -25.38 -17.72 25.59
N TRP A 26 -26.24 -17.23 26.47
CA TRP A 26 -27.69 -17.34 26.36
C TRP A 26 -28.38 -16.04 26.79
N SER A 27 -29.61 -15.87 26.34
CA SER A 27 -30.58 -14.86 26.79
C SER A 27 -31.91 -15.53 27.06
N GLY A 28 -32.78 -14.95 27.86
CA GLY A 28 -34.06 -15.59 28.17
C GLY A 28 -35.14 -14.64 28.66
N ALA A 29 -36.35 -15.16 28.73
CA ALA A 29 -37.51 -14.50 29.29
C ALA A 29 -38.38 -15.52 30.06
N SER A 30 -38.90 -15.06 31.19
CA SER A 30 -39.92 -15.78 31.98
C SER A 30 -41.27 -15.17 31.70
N PHE A 31 -42.30 -16.01 31.58
CA PHE A 31 -43.66 -15.59 31.25
C PHE A 31 -44.67 -16.08 32.30
N GLY A 32 -44.30 -16.15 33.58
CA GLY A 32 -45.20 -16.63 34.64
C GLY A 32 -45.67 -18.08 34.42
N ALA A 33 -46.98 -18.29 34.27
CA ALA A 33 -47.57 -19.63 34.10
C ALA A 33 -47.17 -20.32 32.79
N GLN A 34 -46.62 -19.57 31.83
CA GLN A 34 -46.21 -20.02 30.50
C GLN A 34 -44.74 -20.48 30.48
N GLY A 35 -44.09 -20.52 31.66
CA GLY A 35 -42.76 -21.09 31.85
C GLY A 35 -41.61 -20.10 31.65
N ASN A 36 -40.41 -20.62 31.84
CA ASN A 36 -39.16 -19.89 31.69
C ASN A 36 -38.41 -20.40 30.47
N TRP A 37 -37.98 -19.49 29.60
CA TRP A 37 -37.43 -19.83 28.29
C TRP A 37 -36.07 -19.20 28.09
N VAL A 38 -35.14 -19.99 27.56
CA VAL A 38 -33.80 -19.53 27.18
C VAL A 38 -33.55 -19.85 25.72
N ILE A 39 -32.87 -18.93 25.04
CA ILE A 39 -32.32 -19.13 23.71
C ILE A 39 -30.82 -18.83 23.74
N GLY A 40 -30.02 -19.75 23.22
CA GLY A 40 -28.56 -19.64 23.33
C GLY A 40 -27.79 -20.68 22.54
N ALA A 41 -26.48 -20.73 22.82
CA ALA A 41 -25.56 -21.64 22.15
C ALA A 41 -25.77 -23.09 22.65
N PRO A 42 -26.02 -24.07 21.74
CA PRO A 42 -26.27 -25.47 22.15
C PRO A 42 -25.13 -26.09 22.96
N ASP A 43 -23.88 -25.75 22.64
CA ASP A 43 -22.66 -26.23 23.31
C ASP A 43 -22.46 -25.71 24.73
N VAL A 44 -23.24 -24.70 25.15
CA VAL A 44 -23.24 -24.19 26.53
C VAL A 44 -24.45 -24.68 27.31
N LEU A 45 -25.59 -24.84 26.64
CA LEU A 45 -26.84 -25.21 27.28
C LEU A 45 -27.03 -26.73 27.37
N LEU A 46 -26.38 -27.51 26.52
CA LEU A 46 -26.51 -28.97 26.48
C LEU A 46 -25.26 -29.66 26.98
N ASP A 47 -25.47 -30.88 27.47
CA ASP A 47 -24.41 -31.86 27.58
C ASP A 47 -23.89 -32.20 26.16
N PRO A 48 -22.57 -32.12 25.89
CA PRO A 48 -21.98 -32.47 24.61
C PRO A 48 -22.37 -33.86 24.10
N ASP A 49 -22.59 -34.82 25.00
CA ASP A 49 -22.93 -36.20 24.66
C ASP A 49 -24.43 -36.41 24.39
N SER A 50 -25.24 -35.33 24.48
CA SER A 50 -26.67 -35.43 24.21
C SER A 50 -26.96 -35.53 22.70
N PRO A 51 -27.98 -36.31 22.28
CA PRO A 51 -28.31 -36.47 20.86
C PRO A 51 -28.71 -35.15 20.18
N VAL A 52 -29.26 -34.20 20.95
CA VAL A 52 -29.61 -32.87 20.43
C VAL A 52 -28.37 -32.01 20.21
N ALA A 53 -27.34 -32.14 21.04
CA ALA A 53 -26.06 -31.47 20.83
C ALA A 53 -25.37 -31.99 19.57
N GLU A 54 -25.35 -33.31 19.38
CA GLU A 54 -24.80 -33.94 18.18
C GLU A 54 -25.54 -33.48 16.91
N GLN A 55 -26.87 -33.45 16.95
CA GLN A 55 -27.68 -32.95 15.83
C GLN A 55 -27.40 -31.46 15.55
N ALA A 56 -27.26 -30.64 16.59
CA ALA A 56 -26.92 -29.23 16.43
C ALA A 56 -25.53 -29.05 15.80
N GLU A 57 -24.56 -29.89 16.17
CA GLU A 57 -23.23 -29.88 15.59
C GLU A 57 -23.23 -30.32 14.12
N GLN A 58 -23.95 -31.38 13.78
CA GLN A 58 -24.12 -31.83 12.37
C GLN A 58 -24.77 -30.75 11.50
N ILE A 59 -25.78 -30.03 12.01
CA ILE A 59 -26.40 -28.92 11.29
C ILE A 59 -25.41 -27.76 11.14
N GLY A 60 -24.70 -27.42 12.22
CA GLY A 60 -23.68 -26.37 12.24
C GLY A 60 -22.52 -26.64 11.28
N ALA A 61 -22.18 -27.91 11.08
CA ALA A 61 -21.16 -28.35 10.13
C ALA A 61 -21.48 -28.02 8.68
N ARG A 62 -22.75 -27.71 8.37
CA ARG A 62 -23.17 -27.21 7.04
C ARG A 62 -23.04 -25.70 6.88
N GLY A 63 -22.38 -25.01 7.82
CA GLY A 63 -22.22 -23.55 7.80
C GLY A 63 -23.45 -22.77 8.31
N LEU A 64 -24.43 -23.46 8.89
CA LEU A 64 -25.65 -22.84 9.42
C LEU A 64 -25.45 -22.45 10.90
N ARG A 65 -25.97 -21.29 11.29
CA ARG A 65 -25.97 -20.88 12.70
C ARG A 65 -27.10 -21.57 13.43
N VAL A 66 -26.76 -22.35 14.46
CA VAL A 66 -27.74 -23.10 15.26
C VAL A 66 -27.87 -22.47 16.65
N LEU A 67 -29.11 -22.19 17.06
CA LEU A 67 -29.45 -21.77 18.42
C LEU A 67 -30.37 -22.82 19.03
N LEU A 68 -30.22 -23.07 20.32
CA LEU A 68 -31.15 -23.89 21.09
C LEU A 68 -32.21 -22.99 21.74
N LEU A 69 -33.48 -23.31 21.51
CA LEU A 69 -34.59 -22.88 22.35
C LEU A 69 -34.90 -23.99 23.36
N ALA A 70 -34.87 -23.65 24.65
CA ALA A 70 -35.11 -24.58 25.74
C ALA A 70 -35.95 -23.94 26.84
N SER A 71 -36.72 -24.78 27.55
CA SER A 71 -37.36 -24.37 28.80
C SER A 71 -36.44 -24.63 29.99
N CYS A 72 -36.40 -23.73 30.97
CA CYS A 72 -35.59 -23.87 32.17
C CYS A 72 -36.43 -23.96 33.45
N GLU A 73 -35.90 -24.65 34.46
CA GLU A 73 -36.62 -24.86 35.74
C GLU A 73 -36.83 -23.55 36.51
N HIS A 74 -35.85 -22.64 36.48
CA HIS A 74 -35.87 -21.40 37.26
C HIS A 74 -36.22 -20.18 36.41
N PRO A 75 -36.81 -19.13 37.02
CA PRO A 75 -36.92 -17.81 36.41
C PRO A 75 -35.57 -17.29 35.92
N VAL A 76 -35.56 -16.64 34.76
CA VAL A 76 -34.31 -16.28 34.07
C VAL A 76 -33.46 -15.23 34.80
N ASP A 77 -34.06 -14.49 35.73
CA ASP A 77 -33.42 -13.50 36.60
C ASP A 77 -32.89 -14.11 37.92
N SER A 78 -33.14 -15.39 38.16
CA SER A 78 -32.63 -16.10 39.34
C SER A 78 -31.10 -16.23 39.29
N PRO A 79 -30.38 -16.13 40.43
CA PRO A 79 -28.94 -16.32 40.49
C PRO A 79 -28.46 -17.72 40.02
N VAL A 80 -29.34 -18.71 40.08
CA VAL A 80 -29.08 -20.10 39.68
C VAL A 80 -29.61 -20.44 38.27
N ALA A 81 -30.13 -19.45 37.54
CA ALA A 81 -30.53 -19.64 36.14
C ALA A 81 -29.30 -19.90 35.24
N PRO A 82 -29.42 -20.77 34.22
CA PRO A 82 -30.63 -21.42 33.75
C PRO A 82 -30.94 -22.77 34.45
N GLY A 83 -30.09 -23.25 35.35
CA GLY A 83 -30.29 -24.55 36.02
C GLY A 83 -30.38 -25.70 35.02
N ARG A 84 -31.30 -26.65 35.25
CA ARG A 84 -31.59 -27.72 34.29
C ARG A 84 -32.45 -27.17 33.15
N VAL A 85 -31.99 -27.42 31.93
CA VAL A 85 -32.71 -27.03 30.70
C VAL A 85 -33.28 -28.24 29.98
N THR A 86 -34.48 -28.09 29.43
CA THR A 86 -35.14 -29.09 28.60
C THR A 86 -35.16 -28.58 27.15
N PRO A 87 -34.50 -29.25 26.21
CA PRO A 87 -34.46 -28.83 24.80
C PRO A 87 -35.85 -28.85 24.17
N VAL A 88 -36.22 -27.82 23.42
CA VAL A 88 -37.52 -27.76 22.74
C VAL A 88 -37.36 -27.66 21.22
N ALA A 89 -36.48 -26.79 20.73
CA ALA A 89 -36.26 -26.65 19.30
C ALA A 89 -34.84 -26.18 18.99
N LEU A 90 -34.31 -26.62 17.85
CA LEU A 90 -33.13 -26.02 17.22
C LEU A 90 -33.59 -24.98 16.20
N VAL A 91 -33.20 -23.73 16.42
CA VAL A 91 -33.43 -22.64 15.48
C VAL A 91 -32.22 -22.55 14.57
N VAL A 92 -32.43 -22.89 13.30
CA VAL A 92 -31.40 -22.91 12.27
C VAL A 92 -31.50 -21.65 11.44
N LEU A 93 -30.42 -20.89 11.40
CA LEU A 93 -30.32 -19.62 10.69
C LEU A 93 -29.25 -19.74 9.60
N GLU A 94 -29.64 -19.47 8.37
CA GLU A 94 -28.69 -19.34 7.28
C GLU A 94 -27.93 -18.01 7.37
N GLN A 95 -26.61 -18.07 7.24
CA GLN A 95 -25.78 -16.86 7.19
C GLN A 95 -25.83 -16.28 5.78
N ARG A 96 -26.17 -15.00 5.66
CA ARG A 96 -26.12 -14.31 4.36
C ARG A 96 -24.69 -13.94 4.04
N ILE A 97 -24.09 -14.71 3.14
CA ILE A 97 -22.80 -14.40 2.54
C ILE A 97 -22.99 -13.23 1.57
N ARG A 98 -22.03 -12.30 1.55
CA ARG A 98 -22.07 -11.18 0.61
C ARG A 98 -21.72 -11.67 -0.80
N PRO A 99 -22.40 -11.19 -1.85
CA PRO A 99 -22.20 -11.68 -3.21
C PRO A 99 -20.78 -11.38 -3.75
N ASP A 100 -20.12 -10.35 -3.24
CA ASP A 100 -18.79 -9.88 -3.61
C ASP A 100 -17.64 -10.60 -2.85
N ALA A 101 -17.95 -11.46 -1.89
CA ALA A 101 -16.94 -12.10 -1.04
C ALA A 101 -16.01 -13.03 -1.82
N ARG A 102 -16.56 -13.87 -2.71
CA ARG A 102 -15.79 -14.82 -3.53
C ARG A 102 -14.79 -14.10 -4.44
N ASP A 103 -15.28 -13.15 -5.23
CA ASP A 103 -14.44 -12.37 -6.16
C ASP A 103 -13.30 -11.64 -5.43
N THR A 104 -13.57 -11.17 -4.20
CA THR A 104 -12.56 -10.49 -3.37
C THR A 104 -11.47 -11.45 -2.90
N LEU A 105 -11.84 -12.67 -2.48
CA LEU A 105 -10.88 -13.70 -2.07
C LEU A 105 -10.05 -14.19 -3.26
N GLU A 106 -10.67 -14.39 -4.41
CA GLU A 106 -9.97 -14.74 -5.66
C GLU A 106 -8.98 -13.65 -6.08
N TYR A 107 -9.35 -12.37 -5.95
CA TYR A 107 -8.41 -11.28 -6.17
C TYR A 107 -7.18 -11.41 -5.27
N PHE A 108 -7.35 -11.55 -3.96
CA PHE A 108 -6.21 -11.65 -3.04
C PHE A 108 -5.34 -12.89 -3.29
N ALA A 109 -5.95 -14.03 -3.60
CA ALA A 109 -5.23 -15.23 -4.02
C ALA A 109 -4.39 -14.98 -5.28
N SER A 110 -4.97 -14.35 -6.32
CA SER A 110 -4.23 -13.98 -7.56
C SER A 110 -3.08 -13.01 -7.30
N GLN A 111 -3.16 -12.25 -6.20
CA GLN A 111 -2.15 -11.30 -5.77
C GLN A 111 -1.14 -11.91 -4.79
N ASN A 112 -1.12 -13.24 -4.59
CA ASN A 112 -0.41 -13.97 -3.53
C ASN A 112 -0.45 -13.21 -2.19
N VAL A 113 -1.67 -12.89 -1.75
CA VAL A 113 -1.95 -12.41 -0.39
C VAL A 113 -2.74 -13.49 0.30
N GLU A 114 -2.18 -14.07 1.34
CA GLU A 114 -2.86 -15.09 2.13
C GLU A 114 -3.98 -14.44 2.97
N ILE A 115 -5.15 -15.07 2.96
CA ILE A 115 -6.29 -14.65 3.76
C ILE A 115 -6.45 -15.64 4.90
N LYS A 116 -6.50 -15.13 6.13
CA LYS A 116 -6.81 -15.91 7.33
C LYS A 116 -8.16 -15.45 7.88
N VAL A 117 -9.13 -16.36 8.01
CA VAL A 117 -10.46 -16.05 8.56
C VAL A 117 -10.46 -16.30 10.05
N ILE A 118 -10.69 -15.24 10.83
CA ILE A 118 -10.63 -15.28 12.30
C ILE A 118 -12.01 -14.91 12.84
N SER A 119 -12.71 -15.85 13.47
CA SER A 119 -14.08 -15.66 13.96
C SER A 119 -14.26 -16.16 15.40
N GLY A 120 -15.23 -15.55 16.11
CA GLY A 120 -15.70 -16.01 17.42
C GLY A 120 -16.72 -17.15 17.34
N ASP A 121 -17.22 -17.47 16.14
CA ASP A 121 -18.19 -18.54 15.90
C ASP A 121 -17.54 -19.93 15.95
N ASN A 122 -18.36 -20.99 15.94
CA ASN A 122 -17.87 -22.37 15.91
C ASN A 122 -16.96 -22.61 14.69
N ALA A 123 -15.79 -23.20 14.92
CA ALA A 123 -14.80 -23.51 13.89
C ALA A 123 -15.37 -24.27 12.70
N VAL A 124 -16.20 -25.29 12.94
CA VAL A 124 -16.79 -26.11 11.86
C VAL A 124 -17.69 -25.26 10.95
N SER A 125 -18.50 -24.36 11.54
CA SER A 125 -19.36 -23.46 10.76
C SER A 125 -18.53 -22.44 9.97
N VAL A 126 -17.45 -21.92 10.53
CA VAL A 126 -16.57 -20.94 9.87
C VAL A 126 -15.83 -21.58 8.71
N GLY A 127 -15.28 -22.79 8.91
CA GLY A 127 -14.64 -23.59 7.88
C GLY A 127 -15.58 -23.88 6.71
N ALA A 128 -16.81 -24.35 7.00
CA ALA A 128 -17.81 -24.61 5.96
C ALA A 128 -18.17 -23.37 5.12
N VAL A 129 -18.29 -22.19 5.76
CA VAL A 129 -18.54 -20.93 5.05
C VAL A 129 -17.34 -20.53 4.19
N ALA A 130 -16.12 -20.66 4.71
CA ALA A 130 -14.89 -20.35 3.97
C ALA A 130 -14.71 -21.28 2.75
N ASP A 131 -14.93 -22.59 2.91
CA ASP A 131 -14.89 -23.58 1.83
C ASP A 131 -15.94 -23.27 0.75
N SER A 132 -17.15 -22.88 1.14
CA SER A 132 -18.20 -22.48 0.20
C SER A 132 -17.83 -21.25 -0.65
N LEU A 133 -16.85 -20.46 -0.19
CA LEU A 133 -16.29 -19.30 -0.87
C LEU A 133 -15.01 -19.59 -1.66
N GLY A 134 -14.53 -20.84 -1.66
CA GLY A 134 -13.30 -21.25 -2.34
C GLY A 134 -12.03 -21.00 -1.54
N LEU A 135 -12.14 -20.66 -0.24
CA LEU A 135 -10.99 -20.53 0.66
C LEU A 135 -10.73 -21.87 1.36
N HIS A 136 -10.01 -22.74 0.67
CA HIS A 136 -9.65 -24.07 1.17
C HIS A 136 -8.44 -24.00 2.11
N GLY A 137 -8.48 -24.78 3.18
CA GLY A 137 -7.37 -24.93 4.10
C GLY A 137 -7.78 -25.57 5.41
N GLU A 138 -6.83 -25.78 6.31
CA GLU A 138 -7.12 -26.36 7.61
C GLU A 138 -7.91 -25.38 8.49
N THR A 139 -8.94 -25.92 9.15
CA THR A 139 -9.78 -25.22 10.11
C THR A 139 -9.43 -25.63 11.52
N LEU A 140 -9.13 -24.65 12.38
CA LEU A 140 -8.74 -24.87 13.76
C LEU A 140 -9.71 -24.24 14.75
N ASP A 141 -10.01 -24.97 15.82
CA ASP A 141 -10.67 -24.42 17.01
C ASP A 141 -9.62 -23.71 17.88
N ALA A 142 -9.83 -22.43 18.16
CA ALA A 142 -8.90 -21.59 18.90
C ALA A 142 -8.58 -22.07 20.32
N ARG A 143 -9.38 -22.98 20.88
CA ARG A 143 -9.08 -23.65 22.17
C ARG A 143 -7.88 -24.60 22.11
N ARG A 144 -7.48 -25.02 20.90
CA ARG A 144 -6.33 -25.89 20.64
C ARG A 144 -5.11 -25.11 20.14
N LEU A 145 -5.19 -23.78 20.07
CA LEU A 145 -4.04 -22.96 19.68
C LEU A 145 -2.94 -23.11 20.72
N PRO A 146 -1.68 -23.31 20.30
CA PRO A 146 -0.56 -23.34 21.21
C PRO A 146 -0.33 -21.95 21.82
N ASP A 147 0.08 -21.91 23.09
CA ASP A 147 0.46 -20.67 23.77
C ASP A 147 1.90 -20.22 23.41
N GLU A 148 2.74 -21.16 22.95
CA GLU A 148 4.12 -20.87 22.57
C GLU A 148 4.18 -20.10 21.25
N PRO A 149 4.87 -18.94 21.18
CA PRO A 149 4.85 -18.06 20.01
C PRO A 149 5.27 -18.73 18.69
N ASP A 150 6.31 -19.56 18.72
CA ASP A 150 6.86 -20.18 17.51
C ASP A 150 5.91 -21.26 16.95
N ALA A 151 5.31 -22.07 17.83
CA ALA A 151 4.30 -23.06 17.46
C ALA A 151 3.01 -22.39 16.97
N LEU A 152 2.65 -21.25 17.56
CA LEU A 152 1.52 -20.43 17.09
C LEU A 152 1.80 -19.90 15.69
N ALA A 153 3.02 -19.41 15.42
CA ALA A 153 3.41 -18.92 14.11
C ALA A 153 3.37 -20.02 13.04
N GLU A 154 3.84 -21.22 13.35
CA GLU A 154 3.73 -22.38 12.46
C GLU A 154 2.26 -22.74 12.17
N THR A 155 1.42 -22.74 13.20
CA THR A 155 -0.02 -22.96 13.06
C THR A 155 -0.67 -21.89 12.18
N MET A 156 -0.23 -20.63 12.30
CA MET A 156 -0.73 -19.52 11.49
C MET A 156 -0.32 -19.63 10.02
N GLU A 157 0.82 -20.23 9.69
CA GLU A 157 1.24 -20.48 8.31
C GLU A 157 0.41 -21.60 7.67
N THR A 158 0.12 -22.69 8.39
CA THR A 158 -0.57 -23.87 7.85
C THR A 158 -2.10 -23.72 7.82
N CYS A 159 -2.69 -23.20 8.89
CA CYS A 159 -4.14 -23.08 9.03
C CYS A 159 -4.65 -21.82 8.33
N THR A 160 -5.89 -21.90 7.83
CA THR A 160 -6.52 -20.80 7.09
C THR A 160 -7.70 -20.21 7.82
N THR A 161 -8.43 -21.03 8.58
CA THR A 161 -9.67 -20.62 9.24
C THR A 161 -9.65 -20.97 10.72
N PHE A 162 -10.12 -20.03 11.55
CA PHE A 162 -10.05 -20.13 13.00
C PHE A 162 -11.39 -19.75 13.61
N GLY A 163 -11.99 -20.67 14.36
CA GLY A 163 -13.22 -20.43 15.11
C GLY A 163 -12.99 -20.29 16.61
N ARG A 164 -13.96 -19.72 17.31
CA ARG A 164 -13.98 -19.48 18.77
C ARG A 164 -12.81 -18.63 19.27
N VAL A 165 -12.26 -17.77 18.41
CA VAL A 165 -11.07 -16.97 18.72
C VAL A 165 -11.42 -15.89 19.73
N ARG A 166 -10.66 -15.85 20.84
CA ARG A 166 -10.80 -14.82 21.87
C ARG A 166 -10.10 -13.51 21.48
N PRO A 167 -10.54 -12.35 22.01
CA PRO A 167 -9.95 -11.05 21.65
C PRO A 167 -8.43 -10.95 21.84
N ASP A 168 -7.91 -11.49 22.94
CA ASP A 168 -6.48 -11.57 23.24
C ASP A 168 -5.73 -12.49 22.27
N GLN A 169 -6.33 -13.60 21.86
CA GLN A 169 -5.75 -14.50 20.86
C GLN A 169 -5.61 -13.84 19.49
N LYS A 170 -6.57 -13.01 19.07
CA LYS A 170 -6.45 -12.27 17.78
C LYS A 170 -5.17 -11.44 17.73
N ARG A 171 -4.83 -10.79 18.85
CA ARG A 171 -3.59 -10.00 18.97
C ARG A 171 -2.37 -10.89 18.85
N SER A 172 -2.32 -12.02 19.56
CA SER A 172 -1.20 -12.97 19.49
C SER A 172 -1.02 -13.55 18.09
N MET A 173 -2.11 -13.81 17.36
CA MET A 173 -2.06 -14.30 15.97
C MET A 173 -1.43 -13.28 15.01
N VAL A 174 -1.71 -11.98 15.19
CA VAL A 174 -1.05 -10.92 14.42
C VAL A 174 0.45 -10.89 14.69
N HIS A 175 0.86 -10.92 15.96
CA HIS A 175 2.28 -10.94 16.35
C HIS A 175 3.01 -12.19 15.83
N ALA A 176 2.34 -13.35 15.84
CA ALA A 176 2.91 -14.59 15.33
C ALA A 176 3.22 -14.53 13.83
N LEU A 177 2.31 -13.94 13.03
CA LEU A 177 2.55 -13.72 11.61
C LEU A 177 3.67 -12.68 11.38
N GLN A 178 3.69 -11.59 12.15
CA GLN A 178 4.74 -10.57 12.06
C GLN A 178 6.13 -11.11 12.42
N ALA A 179 6.21 -12.04 13.38
CA ALA A 179 7.45 -12.71 13.75
C ALA A 179 8.06 -13.56 12.61
N ARG A 180 7.24 -13.97 11.64
CA ARG A 180 7.66 -14.65 10.40
C ARG A 180 7.89 -13.67 9.23
N GLU A 181 8.10 -12.39 9.54
CA GLU A 181 8.33 -11.31 8.58
C GLU A 181 7.17 -11.03 7.60
N HIS A 182 5.96 -11.53 7.88
CA HIS A 182 4.78 -11.15 7.12
C HIS A 182 4.35 -9.72 7.46
N THR A 183 3.93 -8.97 6.44
CA THR A 183 3.18 -7.72 6.62
C THR A 183 1.71 -8.05 6.78
N VAL A 184 1.14 -7.74 7.95
CA VAL A 184 -0.20 -8.17 8.35
C VAL A 184 -1.19 -7.01 8.26
N ALA A 185 -2.24 -7.20 7.45
CA ALA A 185 -3.42 -6.35 7.46
C ALA A 185 -4.54 -7.03 8.24
N MET A 186 -5.10 -6.36 9.23
CA MET A 186 -6.23 -6.87 10.01
C MET A 186 -7.49 -6.08 9.71
N THR A 187 -8.61 -6.76 9.46
CA THR A 187 -9.93 -6.13 9.35
C THR A 187 -10.80 -6.49 10.56
N GLY A 188 -11.50 -5.51 11.11
CA GLY A 188 -12.38 -5.72 12.26
C GLY A 188 -13.41 -4.60 12.42
N ASP A 189 -14.44 -4.85 13.24
CA ASP A 189 -15.54 -3.92 13.48
C ASP A 189 -15.88 -3.80 14.98
N GLY A 190 -15.42 -4.76 15.80
CA GLY A 190 -15.73 -4.83 17.22
C GLY A 190 -14.73 -4.10 18.10
N VAL A 191 -15.17 -3.77 19.32
CA VAL A 191 -14.27 -3.36 20.42
C VAL A 191 -13.24 -4.45 20.76
N ASN A 192 -13.59 -5.70 20.46
CA ASN A 192 -12.74 -6.87 20.65
C ASN A 192 -11.53 -6.89 19.70
N ASP A 193 -11.60 -6.19 18.57
CA ASP A 193 -10.55 -6.21 17.55
C ASP A 193 -9.55 -5.07 17.71
N VAL A 194 -9.84 -4.10 18.59
CA VAL A 194 -9.09 -2.84 18.73
C VAL A 194 -7.59 -3.06 18.96
N LEU A 195 -7.22 -3.98 19.86
CA LEU A 195 -5.80 -4.24 20.16
C LEU A 195 -5.07 -4.86 18.97
N ALA A 196 -5.72 -5.79 18.28
CA ALA A 196 -5.13 -6.49 17.16
C ALA A 196 -5.09 -5.60 15.90
N LEU A 197 -6.11 -4.75 15.69
CA LEU A 197 -6.11 -3.69 14.67
C LEU A 197 -4.97 -2.68 14.87
N LYS A 198 -4.70 -2.31 16.12
CA LYS A 198 -3.65 -1.36 16.47
C LYS A 198 -2.25 -1.92 16.22
N ASP A 199 -2.06 -3.21 16.53
CA ASP A 199 -0.74 -3.86 16.45
C ASP A 199 -0.43 -4.40 15.04
N ALA A 200 -1.46 -4.61 14.20
CA ALA A 200 -1.28 -4.93 12.79
C ALA A 200 -0.55 -3.81 12.04
N ASP A 201 0.21 -4.16 11.00
CA ASP A 201 0.89 -3.18 10.15
C ASP A 201 -0.13 -2.24 9.47
N ILE A 202 -1.31 -2.78 9.12
CA ILE A 202 -2.45 -2.03 8.63
C ILE A 202 -3.74 -2.53 9.29
N GLY A 203 -4.29 -1.74 10.21
CA GLY A 203 -5.64 -1.90 10.75
C GLY A 203 -6.69 -1.30 9.82
N VAL A 204 -7.71 -2.09 9.51
CA VAL A 204 -8.86 -1.73 8.68
C VAL A 204 -10.14 -1.86 9.50
N ALA A 205 -10.82 -0.75 9.75
CA ALA A 205 -12.11 -0.74 10.44
C ALA A 205 -13.28 -0.65 9.46
N MET A 206 -14.39 -1.29 9.80
CA MET A 206 -15.67 -1.09 9.12
C MET A 206 -16.28 0.26 9.54
N GLY A 207 -16.93 0.97 8.62
CA GLY A 207 -17.64 2.22 8.90
C GLY A 207 -18.72 2.07 9.99
N SER A 208 -19.43 0.94 9.98
CA SER A 208 -20.41 0.52 10.99
C SER A 208 -19.79 -0.01 12.28
N GLY A 209 -18.46 -0.12 12.34
CA GLY A 209 -17.74 -0.62 13.51
C GLY A 209 -17.85 0.30 14.72
N SER A 210 -17.35 -0.16 15.87
CA SER A 210 -17.32 0.63 17.10
C SER A 210 -16.47 1.91 16.91
N PRO A 211 -16.81 3.02 17.59
CA PRO A 211 -15.98 4.24 17.56
C PRO A 211 -14.52 3.97 17.94
N ALA A 212 -14.29 3.04 18.88
CA ALA A 212 -12.95 2.62 19.29
C ALA A 212 -12.17 1.95 18.13
N SER A 213 -12.80 1.04 17.39
CA SER A 213 -12.16 0.38 16.24
C SER A 213 -11.78 1.36 15.14
N ARG A 214 -12.67 2.31 14.79
CA ARG A 214 -12.39 3.35 13.79
C ARG A 214 -11.29 4.32 14.21
N ALA A 215 -11.14 4.57 15.51
CA ALA A 215 -10.14 5.50 16.03
C ALA A 215 -8.71 4.93 15.99
N VAL A 216 -8.55 3.60 16.05
CA VAL A 216 -7.23 2.94 16.03
C VAL A 216 -6.81 2.48 14.64
N ALA A 217 -7.77 2.25 13.73
CA ALA A 217 -7.49 1.78 12.39
C ALA A 217 -6.92 2.90 11.50
N GLN A 218 -5.97 2.55 10.65
CA GLN A 218 -5.37 3.44 9.65
C GLN A 218 -6.32 3.64 8.45
N ILE A 219 -7.21 2.67 8.19
CA ILE A 219 -8.19 2.71 7.09
C ILE A 219 -9.58 2.44 7.63
N VAL A 220 -10.57 3.23 7.18
CA VAL A 220 -11.99 3.03 7.51
C VAL A 220 -12.80 2.84 6.25
N LEU A 221 -13.47 1.69 6.11
CA LEU A 221 -14.33 1.34 4.98
C LEU A 221 -15.75 1.86 5.22
N LEU A 222 -16.04 3.07 4.75
CA LEU A 222 -17.33 3.75 4.99
C LEU A 222 -18.55 3.01 4.41
N ASP A 223 -18.35 2.23 3.35
CA ASP A 223 -19.40 1.44 2.68
C ASP A 223 -19.63 0.06 3.33
N ASN A 224 -18.82 -0.31 4.32
CA ASN A 224 -18.84 -1.61 4.99
C ASN A 224 -18.65 -2.80 4.04
N LYS A 225 -17.84 -2.63 2.98
CA LYS A 225 -17.56 -3.68 2.00
C LYS A 225 -16.09 -4.07 2.00
N PHE A 226 -15.82 -5.35 2.28
CA PHE A 226 -14.49 -5.94 2.15
C PHE A 226 -13.97 -5.86 0.71
N ALA A 227 -14.87 -5.89 -0.28
CA ALA A 227 -14.56 -5.74 -1.70
C ALA A 227 -13.94 -4.39 -2.10
N THR A 228 -13.85 -3.43 -1.17
CA THR A 228 -13.15 -2.16 -1.38
C THR A 228 -11.63 -2.29 -1.15
N LEU A 229 -11.16 -3.32 -0.43
CA LEU A 229 -9.73 -3.51 -0.18
C LEU A 229 -8.89 -3.78 -1.44
N PRO A 230 -9.35 -4.53 -2.45
CA PRO A 230 -8.64 -4.63 -3.73
C PRO A 230 -8.25 -3.28 -4.32
N TYR A 231 -9.18 -2.31 -4.28
CA TYR A 231 -8.92 -0.95 -4.74
C TYR A 231 -7.86 -0.25 -3.87
N VAL A 232 -7.96 -0.35 -2.55
CA VAL A 232 -6.97 0.20 -1.61
C VAL A 232 -5.57 -0.35 -1.88
N VAL A 233 -5.44 -1.65 -2.10
CA VAL A 233 -4.15 -2.28 -2.44
C VAL A 233 -3.63 -1.79 -3.80
N GLY A 234 -4.51 -1.65 -4.79
CA GLY A 234 -4.16 -1.06 -6.09
C GLY A 234 -3.60 0.35 -5.95
N GLU A 235 -4.23 1.19 -5.12
CA GLU A 235 -3.78 2.54 -4.83
C GLU A 235 -2.42 2.58 -4.11
N GLY A 236 -2.23 1.73 -3.09
CA GLY A 236 -0.93 1.61 -2.41
C GLY A 236 0.20 1.21 -3.36
N ARG A 237 -0.06 0.26 -4.25
CA ARG A 237 0.90 -0.16 -5.30
C ARG A 237 1.14 0.93 -6.33
N ARG A 238 0.12 1.71 -6.69
CA ARG A 238 0.26 2.87 -7.58
C ARG A 238 1.26 3.86 -7.01
N VAL A 239 1.10 4.21 -5.73
CA VAL A 239 2.00 5.15 -5.05
C VAL A 239 3.43 4.59 -4.98
N ILE A 240 3.62 3.37 -4.47
CA ILE A 240 4.97 2.77 -4.31
C ILE A 240 5.64 2.52 -5.66
N GLY A 241 4.90 2.00 -6.64
CA GLY A 241 5.46 1.73 -7.96
C GLY A 241 5.87 2.99 -8.73
N ASN A 242 5.27 4.14 -8.41
CA ASN A 242 5.63 5.41 -9.04
C ASN A 242 6.67 6.22 -8.25
N ILE A 243 6.76 6.02 -6.92
CA ILE A 243 7.73 6.76 -6.10
C ILE A 243 9.16 6.52 -6.55
N GLU A 244 9.49 5.31 -7.02
CA GLU A 244 10.81 5.00 -7.57
C GLU A 244 11.16 5.81 -8.83
N ARG A 245 10.19 6.01 -9.73
CA ARG A 245 10.37 6.85 -10.93
C ARG A 245 10.62 8.30 -10.53
N VAL A 246 9.80 8.82 -9.64
CA VAL A 246 9.91 10.19 -9.14
C VAL A 246 11.25 10.40 -8.41
N SER A 247 11.62 9.50 -7.50
CA SER A 247 12.86 9.58 -6.74
C SER A 247 14.10 9.54 -7.64
N ASN A 248 14.07 8.78 -8.73
CA ASN A 248 15.17 8.79 -9.71
C ASN A 248 15.41 10.18 -10.31
N LEU A 249 14.35 10.94 -10.65
CA LEU A 249 14.50 12.31 -11.18
C LEU A 249 15.10 13.25 -10.13
N PHE A 250 14.57 13.23 -8.91
CA PHE A 250 15.04 14.09 -7.82
C PHE A 250 16.47 13.77 -7.40
N LEU A 251 16.81 12.49 -7.23
CA LEU A 251 18.16 12.09 -6.82
C LEU A 251 19.18 12.31 -7.93
N THR A 252 18.83 12.09 -9.20
CA THR A 252 19.74 12.42 -10.32
C THR A 252 20.08 13.91 -10.30
N LYS A 253 19.09 14.77 -10.02
CA LYS A 253 19.32 16.19 -9.79
C LYS A 253 20.30 16.46 -8.66
N THR A 254 20.04 15.89 -7.49
CA THR A 254 20.91 16.09 -6.33
C THR A 254 22.34 15.66 -6.66
N VAL A 255 22.52 14.53 -7.34
CA VAL A 255 23.85 14.00 -7.72
C VAL A 255 24.57 14.97 -8.64
N TYR A 256 23.99 15.38 -9.78
CA TYR A 256 24.70 16.29 -10.68
C TYR A 256 24.95 17.65 -10.02
N SER A 257 24.03 18.15 -9.17
CA SER A 257 24.19 19.43 -8.48
C SER A 257 25.33 19.39 -7.47
N VAL A 258 25.42 18.32 -6.67
CA VAL A 258 26.51 18.11 -5.71
C VAL A 258 27.84 17.94 -6.43
N LEU A 259 27.89 17.10 -7.48
CA LEU A 259 29.13 16.89 -8.24
C LEU A 259 29.62 18.17 -8.91
N LEU A 260 28.70 18.99 -9.45
CA LEU A 260 29.06 20.27 -10.03
C LEU A 260 29.55 21.27 -8.98
N ALA A 261 28.88 21.35 -7.83
CA ALA A 261 29.31 22.20 -6.72
C ALA A 261 30.70 21.78 -6.19
N LEU A 262 30.95 20.48 -6.06
CA LEU A 262 32.25 19.94 -5.68
C LEU A 262 33.31 20.22 -6.74
N ALA A 263 33.02 20.01 -8.02
CA ALA A 263 33.97 20.26 -9.10
C ALA A 263 34.37 21.75 -9.18
N VAL A 264 33.40 22.66 -9.10
CA VAL A 264 33.67 24.11 -9.07
C VAL A 264 34.39 24.51 -7.78
N GLY A 265 33.99 23.98 -6.63
CA GLY A 265 34.62 24.27 -5.35
C GLY A 265 36.08 23.81 -5.29
N LEU A 266 36.38 22.60 -5.76
CA LEU A 266 37.74 22.07 -5.86
C LEU A 266 38.58 22.89 -6.86
N ALA A 267 38.00 23.26 -8.01
CA ALA A 267 38.67 24.14 -8.97
C ALA A 267 39.00 25.51 -8.36
N GLY A 268 38.09 26.08 -7.55
CA GLY A 268 38.30 27.35 -6.84
C GLY A 268 39.38 27.27 -5.76
N VAL A 269 39.43 26.18 -4.98
CA VAL A 269 40.50 25.94 -4.01
C VAL A 269 41.84 25.75 -4.71
N GLY A 270 41.87 24.96 -5.79
CA GLY A 270 43.06 24.77 -6.62
C GLY A 270 43.58 26.08 -7.21
N ALA A 271 42.68 26.92 -7.73
CA ALA A 271 43.01 28.24 -8.26
C ALA A 271 43.66 29.13 -7.20
N LYS A 272 43.10 29.16 -5.98
CA LYS A 272 43.69 29.91 -4.85
C LYS A 272 45.09 29.42 -4.48
N LEU A 273 45.36 28.12 -4.56
CA LEU A 273 46.68 27.54 -4.28
C LEU A 273 47.70 27.81 -5.40
N LEU A 274 47.26 27.83 -6.66
CA LEU A 274 48.07 28.07 -7.84
C LEU A 274 48.24 29.57 -8.19
N GLY A 275 47.52 30.45 -7.48
CA GLY A 275 47.53 31.89 -7.76
C GLY A 275 46.80 32.27 -9.05
N THR A 276 45.89 31.43 -9.54
CA THR A 276 45.06 31.71 -10.72
C THR A 276 43.67 32.21 -10.33
N ASP A 277 42.94 32.77 -11.29
CA ASP A 277 41.60 33.27 -11.05
C ASP A 277 40.60 32.17 -10.65
N PRO A 278 39.69 32.45 -9.71
CA PRO A 278 38.70 31.47 -9.27
C PRO A 278 37.69 31.19 -10.38
N LEU A 279 37.30 29.91 -10.50
CA LEU A 279 36.24 29.51 -11.42
C LEU A 279 34.88 29.96 -10.89
N LEU A 280 34.14 30.72 -11.69
CA LEU A 280 32.78 31.15 -11.37
C LEU A 280 31.81 29.95 -11.42
N TYR A 281 30.73 30.01 -10.64
CA TYR A 281 29.71 28.97 -10.69
C TYR A 281 28.83 29.16 -11.94
N PRO A 282 28.59 28.09 -12.75
CA PRO A 282 27.97 28.22 -14.07
C PRO A 282 26.50 28.62 -14.05
N PHE A 283 25.78 28.44 -12.95
CA PHE A 283 24.32 28.61 -12.92
C PHE A 283 23.85 29.69 -11.95
N GLN A 284 22.87 30.46 -12.39
CA GLN A 284 22.09 31.30 -11.50
C GLN A 284 20.86 30.53 -10.96
N PRO A 285 20.28 30.96 -9.82
CA PRO A 285 19.06 30.34 -9.29
C PRO A 285 17.90 30.25 -10.31
N ILE A 286 17.84 31.20 -11.25
CA ILE A 286 16.81 31.22 -12.28
C ILE A 286 16.98 30.08 -13.31
N HIS A 287 18.22 29.69 -13.64
CA HIS A 287 18.50 28.56 -14.53
C HIS A 287 18.08 27.24 -13.91
N VAL A 288 18.34 27.07 -12.61
CA VAL A 288 17.93 25.88 -11.84
C VAL A 288 16.40 25.77 -11.78
N THR A 289 15.70 26.90 -11.73
CA THR A 289 14.23 26.95 -11.75
C THR A 289 13.67 26.39 -13.06
N ILE A 290 14.20 26.81 -14.22
CA ILE A 290 13.75 26.32 -15.54
C ILE A 290 13.99 24.81 -15.67
N ALA A 291 15.18 24.35 -15.28
CA ALA A 291 15.49 22.92 -15.28
C ALA A 291 14.49 22.17 -14.40
N ALA A 292 14.26 22.64 -13.17
CA ALA A 292 13.38 21.99 -12.22
C ALA A 292 11.94 21.84 -12.73
N TRP A 293 11.34 22.85 -13.34
CA TRP A 293 9.94 22.80 -13.76
C TRP A 293 9.66 21.74 -14.84
N PHE A 294 10.46 21.74 -15.91
CA PHE A 294 10.16 20.96 -17.11
C PHE A 294 10.84 19.58 -17.16
N THR A 295 11.84 19.29 -16.33
CA THR A 295 12.43 17.94 -16.23
C THR A 295 12.06 17.20 -14.95
N ILE A 296 11.64 17.90 -13.90
CA ILE A 296 11.40 17.29 -12.57
C ILE A 296 9.99 17.57 -12.07
N GLY A 297 9.62 18.82 -11.82
CA GLY A 297 8.36 19.20 -11.17
C GLY A 297 7.12 18.70 -11.89
N ILE A 298 6.85 19.20 -13.10
CA ILE A 298 5.69 18.78 -13.89
C ILE A 298 5.75 17.27 -14.19
N PRO A 299 6.87 16.72 -14.70
CA PRO A 299 6.91 15.30 -15.04
C PRO A 299 6.77 14.37 -13.83
N ALA A 300 7.40 14.68 -12.69
CA ALA A 300 7.26 13.88 -11.48
C ALA A 300 5.82 13.87 -10.97
N PHE A 301 5.13 15.01 -11.02
CA PHE A 301 3.72 15.10 -10.63
C PHE A 301 2.83 14.24 -11.55
N VAL A 302 3.03 14.31 -12.86
CA VAL A 302 2.24 13.50 -13.80
C VAL A 302 2.59 12.01 -13.68
N LEU A 303 3.87 11.67 -13.52
CA LEU A 303 4.33 10.29 -13.37
C LEU A 303 3.93 9.66 -12.03
N SER A 304 3.73 10.44 -10.96
CA SER A 304 3.28 9.92 -9.66
C SER A 304 1.83 9.41 -9.69
N LEU A 305 1.01 9.98 -10.58
CA LEU A 305 -0.41 9.62 -10.76
C LEU A 305 -0.63 8.50 -11.79
N ALA A 306 0.44 8.02 -12.44
CA ALA A 306 0.36 7.00 -13.47
C ALA A 306 -0.26 5.69 -12.93
N PRO A 307 -1.14 5.00 -13.67
CA PRO A 307 -1.64 3.70 -13.23
C PRO A 307 -0.49 2.69 -13.12
N ASN A 308 -0.36 2.04 -11.96
CA ASN A 308 0.68 1.04 -11.71
C ASN A 308 0.18 -0.01 -10.70
N ASN A 309 0.12 -1.26 -11.15
CA ASN A 309 -0.33 -2.41 -10.34
C ASN A 309 0.82 -3.37 -10.00
N GLU A 310 2.07 -3.00 -10.35
CA GLU A 310 3.24 -3.82 -10.05
C GLU A 310 3.43 -3.96 -8.53
N ARG A 311 3.90 -5.14 -8.12
CA ARG A 311 4.18 -5.41 -6.70
C ARG A 311 5.42 -4.65 -6.27
N ALA A 312 5.40 -4.16 -5.03
CA ALA A 312 6.55 -3.48 -4.44
C ALA A 312 7.76 -4.42 -4.41
N ARG A 313 8.92 -3.93 -4.85
CA ARG A 313 10.18 -4.68 -4.84
C ARG A 313 11.06 -4.21 -3.67
N PRO A 314 11.73 -5.12 -2.93
CA PRO A 314 12.60 -4.75 -1.81
C PRO A 314 13.90 -4.08 -2.28
N GLY A 315 14.50 -3.23 -1.44
CA GLY A 315 15.77 -2.55 -1.76
C GLY A 315 15.61 -1.25 -2.56
N PHE A 316 14.54 -0.48 -2.29
CA PHE A 316 14.25 0.81 -2.92
C PHE A 316 15.47 1.73 -3.04
N VAL A 317 16.16 1.99 -1.93
CA VAL A 317 17.30 2.92 -1.89
C VAL A 317 18.40 2.48 -2.85
N ARG A 318 18.76 1.18 -2.83
CA ARG A 318 19.80 0.63 -3.70
C ARG A 318 19.43 0.82 -5.16
N ARG A 319 18.20 0.45 -5.57
CA ARG A 319 17.77 0.56 -6.97
C ARG A 319 17.81 1.99 -7.47
N VAL A 320 17.23 2.91 -6.70
CA VAL A 320 17.21 4.33 -7.07
C VAL A 320 18.63 4.89 -7.14
N MET A 321 19.49 4.59 -6.17
CA MET A 321 20.89 5.05 -6.19
C MET A 321 21.69 4.46 -7.36
N THR A 322 21.52 3.18 -7.68
CA THR A 322 22.20 2.56 -8.83
C THR A 322 21.81 3.20 -10.15
N SER A 323 20.57 3.69 -10.29
CA SER A 323 20.10 4.38 -11.50
C SER A 323 20.49 5.87 -11.51
N ALA A 324 20.32 6.56 -10.38
CA ALA A 324 20.51 8.01 -10.28
C ALA A 324 21.99 8.43 -10.24
N LEU A 325 22.88 7.68 -9.57
CA LEU A 325 24.28 8.05 -9.41
C LEU A 325 25.04 8.14 -10.75
N PRO A 326 25.03 7.10 -11.62
CA PRO A 326 25.77 7.16 -12.88
C PRO A 326 25.19 8.21 -13.83
N SER A 327 23.87 8.31 -13.90
CA SER A 327 23.18 9.31 -14.73
C SER A 327 23.53 10.74 -14.28
N GLY A 328 23.50 10.99 -12.96
CA GLY A 328 23.89 12.28 -12.39
C GLY A 328 25.37 12.58 -12.58
N ALA A 329 26.24 11.58 -12.51
CA ALA A 329 27.67 11.73 -12.79
C ALA A 329 27.94 12.10 -14.25
N VAL A 330 27.27 11.45 -15.20
CA VAL A 330 27.36 11.77 -16.63
C VAL A 330 26.91 13.21 -16.88
N ILE A 331 25.76 13.62 -16.34
CA ILE A 331 25.26 15.00 -16.50
C ILE A 331 26.22 16.00 -15.86
N GLY A 332 26.67 15.75 -14.62
CA GLY A 332 27.60 16.63 -13.90
C GLY A 332 28.91 16.81 -14.66
N ALA A 333 29.52 15.72 -15.13
CA ALA A 333 30.79 15.75 -15.84
C ALA A 333 30.68 16.43 -17.22
N THR A 334 29.66 16.10 -18.00
CA THR A 334 29.43 16.71 -19.33
C THR A 334 29.07 18.19 -19.23
N THR A 335 28.26 18.56 -18.24
CA THR A 335 27.92 19.96 -17.96
C THR A 335 29.15 20.76 -17.53
N PHE A 336 29.98 20.20 -16.65
CA PHE A 336 31.21 20.84 -16.20
C PHE A 336 32.22 20.98 -17.36
N ALA A 337 32.38 19.95 -18.19
CA ALA A 337 33.22 20.01 -19.39
C ALA A 337 32.71 21.07 -20.38
N SER A 338 31.40 21.13 -20.61
CA SER A 338 30.77 22.15 -21.45
C SER A 338 31.02 23.56 -20.91
N TYR A 339 30.99 23.73 -19.60
CA TYR A 339 31.31 25.00 -18.96
C TYR A 339 32.77 25.38 -19.15
N LEU A 340 33.71 24.45 -18.91
CA LEU A 340 35.14 24.71 -19.08
C LEU A 340 35.53 25.08 -20.52
N ILE A 341 34.91 24.44 -21.52
CA ILE A 341 35.15 24.76 -22.94
C ILE A 341 34.65 26.17 -23.28
N ALA A 342 33.53 26.58 -22.68
CA ALA A 342 32.92 27.88 -22.93
C ALA A 342 33.53 29.01 -22.07
N TYR A 343 34.17 28.67 -20.94
CA TYR A 343 34.72 29.62 -19.99
C TYR A 343 35.97 30.32 -20.55
N ARG A 344 35.94 31.66 -20.62
CA ARG A 344 37.02 32.49 -21.18
C ARG A 344 37.86 33.22 -20.13
N GLY A 345 37.69 32.91 -18.85
CA GLY A 345 38.38 33.57 -17.73
C GLY A 345 37.46 34.48 -16.91
N SER A 346 37.98 34.99 -15.79
CA SER A 346 37.26 35.89 -14.87
C SER A 346 37.05 37.29 -15.45
N ASP A 347 37.94 37.73 -16.33
CA ASP A 347 37.87 39.03 -17.02
C ASP A 347 36.93 39.03 -18.24
N ALA A 348 36.23 37.90 -18.48
CA ALA A 348 35.30 37.78 -19.58
C ALA A 348 34.08 38.70 -19.40
N ASP A 349 33.67 39.37 -20.48
CA ASP A 349 32.50 40.25 -20.49
C ASP A 349 31.23 39.51 -20.05
N THR A 350 30.24 40.23 -19.52
CA THR A 350 28.94 39.68 -19.09
C THR A 350 28.26 38.84 -20.19
N VAL A 351 28.45 39.22 -21.46
CA VAL A 351 27.95 38.46 -22.61
C VAL A 351 28.62 37.08 -22.70
N GLN A 352 29.95 37.01 -22.58
CA GLN A 352 30.71 35.76 -22.63
C GLN A 352 30.39 34.85 -21.43
N GLN A 353 30.20 35.44 -20.25
CA GLN A 353 29.77 34.69 -19.06
C GLN A 353 28.35 34.11 -19.26
N ASN A 354 27.41 34.89 -19.79
CA ASN A 354 26.07 34.41 -20.12
C ASN A 354 26.11 33.30 -21.18
N GLN A 355 26.98 33.40 -22.19
CA GLN A 355 27.18 32.34 -23.18
C GLN A 355 27.69 31.04 -22.54
N ALA A 356 28.66 31.13 -21.61
CA ALA A 356 29.17 29.96 -20.90
C ALA A 356 28.12 29.29 -19.99
N SER A 357 27.35 30.10 -19.25
CA SER A 357 26.20 29.62 -18.46
C SER A 357 25.12 28.98 -19.34
N THR A 358 24.85 29.58 -20.50
CA THR A 358 23.86 29.08 -21.47
C THR A 358 24.32 27.75 -22.06
N ALA A 359 25.59 27.61 -22.41
CA ALA A 359 26.19 26.37 -22.89
C ALA A 359 26.08 25.24 -21.86
N ALA A 360 26.49 25.51 -20.62
CA ALA A 360 26.34 24.56 -19.53
C ALA A 360 24.87 24.16 -19.31
N LEU A 361 23.95 25.13 -19.41
CA LEU A 361 22.52 24.88 -19.23
C LEU A 361 21.96 24.01 -20.36
N ILE A 362 22.30 24.28 -21.62
CA ILE A 362 21.88 23.44 -22.76
C ILE A 362 22.31 21.99 -22.55
N THR A 363 23.59 21.78 -22.21
CA THR A 363 24.15 20.44 -21.94
C THR A 363 23.38 19.74 -20.81
N LEU A 364 23.15 20.44 -19.70
CA LEU A 364 22.40 19.92 -18.55
C LEU A 364 20.96 19.57 -18.93
N LEU A 365 20.26 20.44 -19.65
CA LEU A 365 18.87 20.25 -20.01
C LEU A 365 18.67 19.06 -20.96
N ILE A 366 19.58 18.86 -21.93
CA ILE A 366 19.53 17.68 -22.81
C ILE A 366 19.73 16.39 -22.01
N GLY A 367 20.74 16.36 -21.13
CA GLY A 367 20.99 15.20 -20.26
C GLY A 367 19.80 14.92 -19.32
N ALA A 368 19.26 15.94 -18.67
CA ALA A 368 18.12 15.82 -17.77
C ALA A 368 16.84 15.39 -18.50
N LEU A 369 16.60 15.92 -19.72
CA LEU A 369 15.49 15.51 -20.57
C LEU A 369 15.62 14.04 -20.99
N TRP A 370 16.83 13.57 -21.24
CA TRP A 370 17.07 12.16 -21.55
C TRP A 370 16.86 11.25 -20.34
N VAL A 371 17.30 11.67 -19.15
CA VAL A 371 16.96 10.95 -17.90
C VAL A 371 15.44 10.85 -17.73
N LEU A 372 14.70 11.94 -17.98
CA LEU A 372 13.25 11.90 -17.98
C LEU A 372 12.70 10.89 -19.01
N ALA A 373 13.25 10.87 -20.21
CA ALA A 373 12.87 9.91 -21.24
C ALA A 373 13.12 8.46 -20.80
N VAL A 374 14.21 8.17 -20.09
CA VAL A 374 14.51 6.85 -19.55
C VAL A 374 13.55 6.47 -18.41
N VAL A 375 13.30 7.40 -17.47
CA VAL A 375 12.39 7.19 -16.33
C VAL A 375 10.93 7.00 -16.76
N ALA A 376 10.53 7.62 -17.88
CA ALA A 376 9.22 7.46 -18.47
C ALA A 376 8.98 6.05 -19.06
N ARG A 377 10.01 5.20 -19.16
CA ARG A 377 9.86 3.84 -19.67
C ARG A 377 9.18 2.91 -18.63
N PRO A 378 8.41 1.90 -19.08
CA PRO A 378 8.06 1.62 -20.48
C PRO A 378 7.12 2.69 -21.05
N TYR A 379 7.31 3.05 -22.32
CA TYR A 379 6.55 4.11 -22.97
C TYR A 379 5.08 3.73 -23.17
N GLN A 380 4.24 4.73 -22.94
CA GLN A 380 2.87 4.83 -23.39
C GLN A 380 2.73 6.19 -24.08
N TRP A 381 1.75 6.37 -24.96
CA TRP A 381 1.61 7.61 -25.75
C TRP A 381 1.55 8.88 -24.90
N TRP A 382 0.88 8.84 -23.74
CA TRP A 382 0.84 10.00 -22.83
C TRP A 382 2.19 10.30 -22.17
N ARG A 383 3.02 9.27 -21.91
CA ARG A 383 4.39 9.45 -21.37
C ARG A 383 5.32 10.05 -22.42
N VAL A 384 5.18 9.62 -23.66
CA VAL A 384 5.89 10.22 -24.81
C VAL A 384 5.44 11.68 -24.98
N GLY A 385 4.14 11.94 -24.89
CA GLY A 385 3.59 13.29 -24.91
C GLY A 385 4.17 14.18 -23.80
N LEU A 386 4.31 13.67 -22.58
CA LEU A 386 4.94 14.39 -21.46
C LEU A 386 6.38 14.78 -21.78
N VAL A 387 7.21 13.83 -22.25
CA VAL A 387 8.61 14.12 -22.63
C VAL A 387 8.67 15.12 -23.77
N ALA A 388 7.81 14.97 -24.79
CA ALA A 388 7.76 15.87 -25.93
C ALA A 388 7.34 17.29 -25.52
N VAL A 389 6.35 17.45 -24.65
CA VAL A 389 5.92 18.75 -24.13
C VAL A 389 7.05 19.42 -23.34
N SER A 390 7.76 18.67 -22.48
CA SER A 390 8.95 19.17 -21.79
C SER A 390 10.06 19.64 -22.74
N ALA A 391 10.32 18.86 -23.80
CA ALA A 391 11.31 19.21 -24.82
C ALA A 391 10.91 20.48 -25.58
N VAL A 392 9.65 20.55 -26.04
CA VAL A 392 9.10 21.71 -26.74
C VAL A 392 9.13 22.95 -25.86
N ALA A 393 8.83 22.83 -24.57
CA ALA A 393 8.92 23.95 -23.63
C ALA A 393 10.33 24.54 -23.58
N TYR A 394 11.38 23.72 -23.58
CA TYR A 394 12.75 24.22 -23.67
C TYR A 394 13.02 24.91 -25.02
N VAL A 395 12.62 24.32 -26.14
CA VAL A 395 12.76 24.96 -27.45
C VAL A 395 12.08 26.33 -27.48
N VAL A 396 10.88 26.45 -26.91
CA VAL A 396 10.13 27.71 -26.81
C VAL A 396 10.87 28.73 -25.92
N ILE A 397 11.37 28.33 -24.75
CA ILE A 397 12.15 29.20 -23.84
C ILE A 397 13.40 29.73 -24.53
N PHE A 398 14.10 28.87 -25.27
CA PHE A 398 15.28 29.25 -26.03
C PHE A 398 14.95 29.98 -27.33
N SER A 399 13.68 30.08 -27.76
CA SER A 399 13.30 30.78 -29.00
C SER A 399 12.70 32.17 -28.72
N LEU A 400 12.01 32.35 -27.60
CA LEU A 400 11.33 33.60 -27.27
C LEU A 400 12.31 34.67 -26.75
N PRO A 401 12.40 35.86 -27.38
CA PRO A 401 13.31 36.92 -26.95
C PRO A 401 13.08 37.40 -25.51
N LEU A 402 11.81 37.44 -25.08
CA LEU A 402 11.45 37.82 -23.71
C LEU A 402 12.02 36.80 -22.71
N ALA A 403 11.82 35.51 -22.96
CA ALA A 403 12.33 34.44 -22.12
C ALA A 403 13.87 34.45 -22.07
N ARG A 404 14.55 34.61 -23.20
CA ARG A 404 16.02 34.73 -23.25
C ARG A 404 16.53 35.86 -22.36
N ARG A 405 15.88 37.03 -22.37
CA ARG A 405 16.27 38.18 -21.52
C ARG A 405 16.00 37.90 -20.05
N THR A 406 14.82 37.41 -19.70
CA THR A 406 14.45 37.11 -18.31
C THR A 406 15.36 36.06 -17.70
N PHE A 407 15.71 35.02 -18.47
CA PHE A 407 16.52 33.90 -18.02
C PHE A 407 18.02 34.04 -18.30
N LEU A 408 18.47 35.20 -18.79
CA LEU A 408 19.88 35.47 -19.11
C LEU A 408 20.50 34.41 -20.02
N LEU A 409 19.77 34.04 -21.08
CA LEU A 409 20.18 33.04 -22.06
C LEU A 409 20.74 33.73 -23.31
N ASP A 410 21.97 33.37 -23.67
CA ASP A 410 22.62 33.85 -24.87
C ASP A 410 23.19 32.69 -25.72
N PRO A 411 22.40 32.14 -26.67
CA PRO A 411 22.85 31.12 -27.61
C PRO A 411 23.47 31.73 -28.90
N SER A 412 23.86 33.01 -28.90
CA SER A 412 24.30 33.70 -30.12
C SER A 412 25.64 33.20 -30.68
N ASN A 413 26.51 32.62 -29.83
CA ASN A 413 27.78 32.07 -30.25
C ASN A 413 27.61 30.64 -30.79
N PRO A 414 27.75 30.42 -32.11
CA PRO A 414 27.48 29.12 -32.73
C PRO A 414 28.51 28.06 -32.34
N GLU A 415 29.76 28.43 -32.09
CA GLU A 415 30.81 27.46 -31.70
C GLU A 415 30.54 26.90 -30.31
N VAL A 416 30.30 27.79 -29.34
CA VAL A 416 30.01 27.41 -27.95
C VAL A 416 28.68 26.65 -27.86
N THR A 417 27.67 27.10 -28.61
CA THR A 417 26.35 26.46 -28.61
C THR A 417 26.38 25.09 -29.27
N SER A 418 27.08 24.92 -30.39
CA SER A 418 27.21 23.61 -31.06
C SER A 418 28.02 22.62 -30.23
N ALA A 419 29.08 23.06 -29.54
CA ALA A 419 29.82 22.23 -28.59
C ALA A 419 28.94 21.76 -27.43
N ALA A 420 28.11 22.66 -26.86
CA ALA A 420 27.15 22.31 -25.82
C ALA A 420 26.10 21.29 -26.29
N LEU A 421 25.54 21.47 -27.49
CA LEU A 421 24.61 20.51 -28.09
C LEU A 421 25.28 19.13 -28.27
N GLY A 422 26.51 19.10 -28.77
CA GLY A 422 27.29 17.87 -28.94
C GLY A 422 27.54 17.14 -27.62
N LEU A 423 27.94 17.87 -26.57
CA LEU A 423 28.13 17.32 -25.22
C LEU A 423 26.82 16.87 -24.56
N GLY A 424 25.72 17.59 -24.79
CA GLY A 424 24.39 17.17 -24.34
C GLY A 424 23.94 15.88 -25.01
N LEU A 425 24.13 15.75 -26.32
CA LEU A 425 23.84 14.51 -27.05
C LEU A 425 24.74 13.36 -26.60
N LEU A 426 26.02 13.62 -26.35
CA LEU A 426 26.92 12.63 -25.76
C LEU A 426 26.42 12.18 -24.39
N ALA A 427 25.97 13.10 -23.53
CA ALA A 427 25.38 12.77 -22.24
C ALA A 427 24.16 11.86 -22.41
N ALA A 428 23.26 12.18 -23.33
CA ALA A 428 22.09 11.34 -23.64
C ALA A 428 22.49 9.92 -24.08
N VAL A 429 23.46 9.79 -24.98
CA VAL A 429 23.99 8.48 -25.43
C VAL A 429 24.60 7.70 -24.27
N LEU A 430 25.39 8.36 -23.41
CA LEU A 430 26.01 7.72 -22.25
C LEU A 430 24.96 7.26 -21.23
N ILE A 431 23.93 8.07 -20.95
CA ILE A 431 22.82 7.71 -20.07
C ILE A 431 22.05 6.51 -20.66
N GLU A 432 21.82 6.48 -21.97
CA GLU A 432 21.20 5.32 -22.64
C GLU A 432 22.06 4.06 -22.49
N ALA A 433 23.37 4.16 -22.70
CA ALA A 433 24.29 3.05 -22.53
C ALA A 433 24.29 2.52 -21.08
N VAL A 434 24.33 3.42 -20.09
CA VAL A 434 24.22 3.08 -18.67
C VAL A 434 22.95 2.27 -18.40
N TRP A 435 21.81 2.70 -18.93
CA TRP A 435 20.53 2.02 -18.72
C TRP A 435 20.52 0.58 -19.26
N TRP A 436 21.09 0.36 -20.46
CA TRP A 436 21.24 -0.96 -21.07
C TRP A 436 22.21 -1.86 -20.31
N ILE A 437 23.37 -1.32 -19.92
CA ILE A 437 24.40 -2.06 -19.15
C ILE A 437 23.81 -2.50 -17.81
N GLN A 438 23.13 -1.61 -17.10
CA GLN A 438 22.47 -1.93 -15.84
C GLN A 438 21.40 -3.00 -16.00
N GLY A 439 20.60 -2.95 -17.07
CA GLY A 439 19.61 -3.97 -17.36
C GLY A 439 20.23 -5.35 -17.52
N ARG A 440 21.35 -5.45 -18.24
CA ARG A 440 22.11 -6.71 -18.40
C ARG A 440 22.73 -7.20 -17.09
N LEU A 441 23.34 -6.31 -16.31
CA LEU A 441 23.97 -6.66 -15.03
C LEU A 441 22.97 -7.11 -13.96
N LEU A 442 21.78 -6.51 -13.94
CA LEU A 442 20.73 -6.81 -12.98
C LEU A 442 19.81 -7.95 -13.44
N GLY A 443 19.96 -8.44 -14.68
CA GLY A 443 19.09 -9.47 -15.24
C GLY A 443 17.63 -9.02 -15.42
N GLU A 444 17.36 -7.71 -15.42
CA GLU A 444 16.01 -7.16 -15.55
C GLU A 444 15.65 -6.96 -17.03
N PRO A 445 14.48 -7.43 -17.49
CA PRO A 445 14.03 -7.19 -18.86
C PRO A 445 13.79 -5.69 -19.09
N ARG A 446 14.56 -5.09 -20.00
CA ARG A 446 14.45 -3.68 -20.39
C ARG A 446 13.47 -3.53 -21.53
N ASN A 447 12.20 -3.26 -21.20
CA ASN A 447 11.16 -3.00 -22.21
C ASN A 447 11.05 -1.50 -22.49
N LEU A 448 11.20 -1.13 -23.78
CA LEU A 448 11.02 0.25 -24.23
C LEU A 448 9.53 0.64 -24.23
N TRP A 449 8.65 -0.29 -24.58
CA TRP A 449 7.21 -0.08 -24.69
C TRP A 449 6.47 -1.02 -23.76
N ARG A 450 5.32 -0.58 -23.25
CA ARG A 450 4.47 -1.44 -22.43
C ARG A 450 3.80 -2.47 -23.33
N THR A 451 4.16 -3.74 -23.18
CA THR A 451 3.57 -4.87 -23.91
C THR A 451 2.31 -5.33 -23.17
N GLY A 452 1.13 -4.97 -23.69
CA GLY A 452 -0.17 -5.37 -23.14
C GLY A 452 -0.95 -4.22 -22.46
N PRO A 453 -2.28 -4.39 -22.28
CA PRO A 453 -3.17 -3.40 -21.67
C PRO A 453 -2.79 -2.94 -20.26
#